data_AF-A0A519I2I5-F1
#
_entry.id   AF-A0A519I2I5-F1
#
_cell.length_a   1.000
_cell.length_b   1.000
_cell.length_c   1.000
_cell.angle_alpha   90.00
_cell.angle_beta   90.00
_cell.angle_gamma   90.00
#
_symmetry.space_group_name_H-M   'P 1'
#
loop_
_entity.id
_entity.type
_entity.pdbx_description
1 polymer ?
#
loop_
_entity_poly.entity_id
_entity_poly.type
_entity_poly.pdbx_seq_one_letter_code
_entity_poly.pdbx_strand_id
1 'polypeptide(L)'
;MFNQLGVIGCGLMGGSFALAMKKAGLVKRVIGYSKSPSTTKQAVKLGVIDVAAESALLAVSGSDIVLIAVPVSATESTLKAIRHLVNPGVLFM
;
A
#
# COMPACT_ATOMS: atom_id res chain seq x y z
N MET A 1 -2.94 2.35 16.53
CA MET A 1 -3.60 1.45 15.56
C MET A 1 -3.98 2.28 14.35
N PHE A 2 -3.60 1.83 13.16
CA PHE A 2 -3.87 2.52 11.89
C PHE A 2 -5.25 2.13 11.36
N ASN A 3 -5.97 3.10 10.81
CA ASN A 3 -7.25 2.86 10.15
C ASN A 3 -7.03 2.27 8.76
N GLN A 4 -6.03 2.73 8.01
CA GLN A 4 -5.79 2.27 6.65
C GLN A 4 -4.30 2.26 6.31
N LEU A 5 -3.81 1.08 5.94
CA LEU A 5 -2.52 0.92 5.28
C LEU A 5 -2.69 1.03 3.76
N GLY A 6 -2.05 2.02 3.16
CA GLY A 6 -1.81 2.05 1.72
C GLY A 6 -0.55 1.25 1.38
N VAL A 7 -0.62 0.30 0.45
CA VAL A 7 0.55 -0.44 -0.03
C VAL A 7 0.77 -0.16 -1.50
N ILE A 8 1.91 0.43 -1.84
CA ILE A 8 2.38 0.58 -3.21
C ILE A 8 3.44 -0.50 -3.46
N GLY A 9 3.07 -1.55 -4.18
CA GLY A 9 3.91 -2.73 -4.42
C GLY A 9 3.48 -3.93 -3.58
N CYS A 10 2.43 -4.64 -4.02
CA CYS A 10 1.91 -5.86 -3.39
C CYS A 10 2.74 -7.14 -3.72
N GLY A 11 4.06 -7.00 -3.86
CA GLY A 11 4.98 -8.12 -4.04
C GLY A 11 5.31 -8.82 -2.73
N LEU A 12 6.47 -9.49 -2.66
CA LEU A 12 6.91 -10.21 -1.46
C LEU A 12 6.98 -9.29 -0.22
N MET A 13 7.78 -8.21 -0.29
CA MET A 13 7.97 -7.30 0.85
C MET A 13 6.68 -6.59 1.29
N GLY A 14 5.98 -5.95 0.35
CA GLY A 14 4.74 -5.25 0.67
C GLY A 14 3.64 -6.19 1.15
N GLY A 15 3.57 -7.40 0.58
CA GLY A 15 2.60 -8.40 0.99
C GLY A 15 2.88 -8.99 2.37
N SER A 16 4.14 -9.34 2.67
CA SER A 16 4.55 -9.83 3.98
C SER A 16 4.30 -8.79 5.08
N PHE A 17 4.61 -7.52 4.82
CA PHE A 17 4.35 -6.43 5.76
C PHE A 17 2.85 -6.25 6.02
N ALA A 18 2.03 -6.20 4.96
CA ALA A 18 0.58 -6.06 5.09
C ALA A 18 -0.04 -7.20 5.91
N LEU A 19 0.36 -8.45 5.64
CA LEU A 19 -0.10 -9.60 6.41
C LEU A 19 0.36 -9.53 7.87
N ALA A 20 1.60 -9.10 8.13
CA ALA A 20 2.10 -8.93 9.49
C ALA A 20 1.31 -7.86 10.26
N MET A 21 1.03 -6.72 9.63
CA MET A 21 0.21 -5.65 10.21
C MET A 21 -1.21 -6.13 10.54
N LYS A 22 -1.83 -6.90 9.63
CA LYS A 22 -3.13 -7.52 9.86
C LYS A 22 -3.08 -8.51 11.02
N LYS A 23 -2.11 -9.44 11.01
CA LYS A 23 -1.93 -10.47 12.06
C LYS A 23 -1.70 -9.87 13.44
N ALA A 24 -0.97 -8.74 13.51
CA ALA A 24 -0.72 -8.02 14.75
C ALA A 24 -1.91 -7.15 15.22
N GLY A 25 -3.00 -7.07 14.45
CA GLY A 25 -4.14 -6.20 14.76
C GLY A 25 -3.79 -4.71 14.71
N LEU A 26 -2.75 -4.33 13.96
CA LEU A 26 -2.27 -2.94 13.91
C LEU A 26 -2.97 -2.10 12.84
N VAL A 27 -3.68 -2.72 11.91
CA VAL A 27 -4.40 -2.06 10.83
C VAL A 27 -5.82 -2.62 10.67
N LYS A 28 -6.80 -1.74 10.39
CA LYS A 28 -8.19 -2.16 10.13
C LYS A 28 -8.43 -2.60 8.68
N ARG A 29 -7.83 -1.91 7.71
CA ARG A 29 -7.93 -2.25 6.28
C ARG A 29 -6.66 -1.93 5.51
N VAL A 30 -6.44 -2.64 4.42
CA VAL A 30 -5.28 -2.52 3.54
C VAL A 30 -5.75 -2.26 2.12
N ILE A 31 -5.33 -1.14 1.54
CA ILE A 31 -5.58 -0.77 0.15
C ILE A 31 -4.29 -0.91 -0.63
N GLY A 32 -4.29 -1.72 -1.68
CA GLY A 32 -3.08 -2.07 -2.43
C GLY A 32 -3.08 -1.61 -3.87
N TYR A 33 -1.93 -1.16 -4.35
CA TYR A 33 -1.68 -0.92 -5.76
C TYR A 33 -0.39 -1.59 -6.21
N SER A 34 -0.42 -2.21 -7.40
CA SER A 34 0.76 -2.68 -8.13
C SER A 34 0.55 -2.43 -9.62
N LYS A 35 1.64 -2.21 -10.36
CA LYS A 35 1.59 -2.06 -11.83
C LYS A 35 0.96 -3.26 -12.53
N SER A 36 1.18 -4.46 -12.00
CA SER A 36 0.63 -5.70 -12.56
C SER A 36 -0.76 -5.99 -11.98
N PRO A 37 -1.82 -6.07 -12.83
CA PRO A 37 -3.16 -6.44 -12.39
C PRO A 37 -3.24 -7.88 -11.85
N SER A 38 -2.38 -8.79 -12.32
CA SER A 38 -2.35 -10.16 -11.78
C SER A 38 -1.84 -10.18 -10.34
N THR A 39 -0.88 -9.31 -10.00
CA THR A 39 -0.35 -9.18 -8.64
C THR A 39 -1.40 -8.65 -7.67
N THR A 40 -2.17 -7.61 -8.03
CA THR A 40 -3.23 -7.10 -7.13
C THR A 40 -4.37 -8.11 -6.97
N LYS A 41 -4.78 -8.78 -8.05
CA LYS A 41 -5.79 -9.86 -7.97
C LYS A 41 -5.34 -10.99 -7.05
N GLN A 42 -4.08 -11.42 -7.15
CA GLN A 42 -3.53 -12.44 -6.28
C GLN A 42 -3.45 -11.95 -4.83
N ALA A 43 -3.04 -10.71 -4.60
CA ALA A 43 -2.97 -10.13 -3.26
C ALA A 43 -4.35 -10.06 -2.58
N VAL A 44 -5.41 -9.72 -3.32
CA VAL A 44 -6.80 -9.79 -2.82
C VAL A 44 -7.17 -11.24 -2.49
N LYS A 45 -6.93 -12.18 -3.41
CA LYS A 45 -7.25 -13.61 -3.20
C LYS A 45 -6.55 -14.20 -1.97
N LEU A 46 -5.33 -13.75 -1.68
CA LEU A 46 -4.54 -14.19 -0.53
C LEU A 46 -4.85 -13.43 0.76
N GLY A 47 -5.78 -12.47 0.73
CA GLY A 47 -6.12 -11.62 1.89
C GLY A 47 -5.01 -10.65 2.31
N VAL A 48 -4.00 -10.45 1.47
CA VAL A 48 -2.90 -9.50 1.70
C VAL A 48 -3.44 -8.07 1.71
N ILE A 49 -4.27 -7.74 0.72
CA ILE A 49 -4.96 -6.45 0.60
C ILE A 49 -6.46 -6.71 0.58
N ASP A 50 -7.24 -5.78 1.14
CA ASP A 50 -8.71 -5.87 1.15
C ASP A 50 -9.30 -5.30 -0.15
N VAL A 51 -8.67 -4.25 -0.70
CA VAL A 51 -9.10 -3.61 -1.94
C VAL A 51 -7.89 -3.35 -2.83
N ALA A 52 -8.04 -3.66 -4.12
CA ALA A 52 -7.11 -3.25 -5.15
C ALA A 52 -7.48 -1.84 -5.65
N ALA A 53 -6.59 -0.88 -5.47
CA ALA A 53 -6.72 0.46 -6.03
C ALA A 53 -6.28 0.49 -7.50
N GLU A 54 -6.92 1.36 -8.29
CA GLU A 54 -6.60 1.53 -9.71
C GLU A 54 -5.33 2.36 -9.95
N SER A 55 -4.87 3.11 -8.94
CA SER A 55 -3.66 3.91 -9.02
C SER A 55 -2.96 4.01 -7.66
N ALA A 56 -1.68 4.37 -7.68
CA ALA A 56 -0.92 4.66 -6.45
C ALA A 56 -1.55 5.81 -5.66
N LEU A 57 -2.09 6.82 -6.34
CA LEU A 57 -2.78 7.96 -5.70
C LEU A 57 -4.02 7.49 -4.92
N LEU A 58 -4.82 6.60 -5.51
CA LEU A 58 -5.99 6.03 -4.82
C LEU A 58 -5.60 5.10 -3.67
N ALA A 59 -4.47 4.38 -3.76
CA ALA A 59 -3.97 3.55 -2.65
C ALA A 59 -3.55 4.36 -1.41
N VAL A 60 -3.09 5.61 -1.60
CA VAL A 60 -2.70 6.48 -0.48
C VAL A 60 -3.84 7.36 0.04
N SER A 61 -4.92 7.51 -0.73
CA SER A 61 -6.05 8.34 -0.36
C SER A 61 -6.73 7.83 0.91
N GLY A 62 -6.68 8.64 1.97
CA GLY A 62 -7.25 8.31 3.27
C GLY A 62 -6.43 7.31 4.10
N SER A 63 -5.19 7.02 3.69
CA SER A 63 -4.25 6.20 4.46
C SER A 63 -3.60 7.03 5.56
N ASP A 64 -3.49 6.48 6.77
CA ASP A 64 -2.70 7.04 7.87
C ASP A 64 -1.28 6.46 7.93
N ILE A 65 -1.05 5.35 7.22
CA ILE A 65 0.28 4.81 6.93
C ILE A 65 0.35 4.34 5.46
N VAL A 66 1.46 4.63 4.80
CA VAL A 66 1.75 4.21 3.43
C VAL A 66 3.08 3.49 3.38
N LEU A 67 3.08 2.27 2.84
CA LEU A 67 4.28 1.50 2.54
C LEU A 67 4.61 1.57 1.05
N ILE A 68 5.81 2.02 0.73
CA ILE A 68 6.39 2.06 -0.61
C ILE A 68 7.30 0.84 -0.79
N ALA A 69 6.71 -0.26 -1.26
CA ALA A 69 7.37 -1.55 -1.48
C ALA A 69 7.66 -1.80 -2.98
N VAL A 70 8.24 -0.80 -3.66
CA VAL A 70 8.68 -0.88 -5.06
C VAL A 70 10.20 -1.00 -5.15
N PRO A 71 10.78 -1.39 -6.31
CA PRO A 71 12.23 -1.29 -6.50
C PRO A 71 12.72 0.13 -6.20
N VAL A 72 13.90 0.26 -5.57
CA VAL A 72 14.46 1.56 -5.13
C VAL A 72 14.52 2.58 -6.27
N SER A 73 14.84 2.13 -7.48
CA SER A 73 14.87 2.97 -8.69
C SER A 73 13.50 3.59 -9.06
N ALA A 74 12.39 3.02 -8.58
CA ALA A 74 11.03 3.50 -8.83
C ALA A 74 10.50 4.42 -7.72
N THR A 75 11.19 4.53 -6.58
CA THR A 75 10.74 5.29 -5.41
C THR A 75 10.47 6.76 -5.75
N GLU A 76 11.38 7.44 -6.45
CA GLU A 76 11.21 8.85 -6.82
C GLU A 76 9.95 9.07 -7.67
N SER A 77 9.77 8.28 -8.73
CA SER A 77 8.60 8.36 -9.59
C SER A 77 7.29 8.09 -8.84
N THR A 78 7.33 7.18 -7.87
CA THR A 78 6.19 6.82 -7.01
C THR A 78 5.82 7.99 -6.12
N LEU A 79 6.79 8.59 -5.43
CA LEU A 79 6.59 9.76 -4.58
C LEU A 79 6.05 10.95 -5.39
N LYS A 80 6.57 11.19 -6.59
CA LYS A 80 6.03 12.22 -7.50
C LYS A 80 4.57 11.97 -7.88
N ALA A 81 4.19 10.71 -8.11
CA ALA A 81 2.81 10.35 -8.47
C ALA A 81 1.81 10.56 -7.33
N ILE A 82 2.24 10.44 -6.07
CA ILE A 82 1.38 10.55 -4.89
C ILE A 82 1.51 11.89 -4.15
N ARG A 83 2.41 12.78 -4.58
CA ARG A 83 2.79 14.04 -3.89
C ARG A 83 1.61 14.90 -3.41
N HIS A 84 0.49 14.87 -4.14
CA HIS A 84 -0.69 15.68 -3.85
C HIS A 84 -1.49 15.20 -2.64
N LEU A 85 -1.21 13.99 -2.14
CA LEU A 85 -1.85 13.39 -0.97
C LEU A 85 -0.86 13.13 0.17
N VAL A 86 0.35 13.68 0.08
CA VAL A 86 1.35 13.65 1.16
C VAL A 86 0.95 14.71 2.19
N ASN A 87 0.38 14.24 3.30
CA ASN A 87 -0.08 15.10 4.39
C ASN A 87 0.79 14.87 5.65
N PRO A 88 1.00 15.90 6.51
CA PRO A 88 1.85 15.77 7.71
C PRO A 88 1.41 14.70 8.72
N GLY A 89 0.15 14.27 8.68
CA GLY A 89 -0.39 13.23 9.57
C GLY A 89 -0.21 11.80 9.06
N VAL A 90 0.40 11.59 7.90
CA VAL A 90 0.57 10.27 7.27
C VAL A 90 2.00 9.80 7.46
N LEU A 91 2.17 8.60 8.00
CA LEU A 91 3.48 7.95 8.07
C LEU A 91 3.81 7.30 6.72
N PHE A 92 4.90 7.73 6.08
CA PHE A 92 5.45 7.09 4.89
C PHE A 92 6.63 6.20 5.27
N MET A 93 6.63 4.96 4.77
CA MET A 93 7.66 3.94 4.97
C MET A 93 8.12 3.35 3.64
#